data_AF-A0A0M2Q329-F1
#
_entry.id   AF-A0A0M2Q329-F1
#
_cell.length_a   1.000
_cell.length_b   1.000
_cell.length_c   1.000
_cell.angle_alpha   90.00
_cell.angle_beta   90.00
_cell.angle_gamma   90.00
#
_symmetry.space_group_name_H-M   'P 1'
#
loop_
_entity.id
_entity.type
_entity.pdbx_description
1 polymer ?
#
loop_
_entity_poly.entity_id
_entity_poly.type
_entity_poly.pdbx_seq_one_letter_code
_entity_poly.pdbx_strand_id
1 'polypeptide(L)'
;MPMSPLQEAWLSLPPGALESKIAALLMRKAVFPFLGFEDDEICGQYGTGKGADKVDLAVRKNTSSDDIFTYTEVNPFLIVELKRREYDLASKKKPYKDVVRQLKRYLSPAATNCATVKWGIITNGYYIQLFRRHGKVVYPYTTLMELNIETIDEKIGIIKSYIDNTEKALCVSVYNNKGGVGKTTTTINLAGVLALPFPYGFGKKVLVVDFDPNQKDLTDLLGIKHDGLSFFDYLNDHRNQSITDVIHPYRVPVAGGKSVGFDVISASSSLDIESPDLPDILRRGRFQKVLSGLRNTYDYILIDSPPGNTLFTTESIAVSDVVLMPSKHNGIASLQNAAMAMTSIFPNLGEKRREHSPELASPTPLPIFFNGESITPAQKRQAQETITAIIEDAKADHKMDLVEFFFPKWTSATQNKEIFELPSYSHIAGAAFSKKPSVFSSKTANGYYRSLVSEYFI
;
A
#
# COMPACT_ATOMS: atom_id res chain seq x y z
N MET A 1 7.45 6.91 -39.28
CA MET A 1 7.46 5.47 -38.96
C MET A 1 6.05 4.93 -39.12
N PRO A 2 5.86 3.65 -39.48
CA PRO A 2 4.52 3.05 -39.44
C PRO A 2 3.95 3.12 -38.03
N MET A 3 2.62 3.24 -37.90
CA MET A 3 1.94 3.24 -36.61
C MET A 3 2.07 1.88 -35.94
N SER A 4 2.16 1.86 -34.61
CA SER A 4 2.12 0.63 -33.84
C SER A 4 0.71 0.02 -33.82
N PRO A 5 0.56 -1.28 -33.52
CA PRO A 5 -0.76 -1.89 -33.33
C PRO A 5 -1.60 -1.19 -32.25
N LEU A 6 -0.98 -0.66 -31.19
CA LEU A 6 -1.66 0.11 -30.15
C LEU A 6 -2.20 1.44 -30.68
N GLN A 7 -1.38 2.17 -31.45
CA GLN A 7 -1.76 3.43 -32.10
C GLN A 7 -2.93 3.23 -33.08
N GLU A 8 -2.85 2.21 -33.93
CA GLU A 8 -3.93 1.87 -34.88
C GLU A 8 -5.22 1.48 -34.15
N ALA A 9 -5.12 0.66 -33.10
CA ALA A 9 -6.25 0.25 -32.29
C ALA A 9 -6.93 1.44 -31.62
N TRP A 10 -6.16 2.37 -31.05
CA TRP A 10 -6.69 3.56 -30.39
C TRP A 10 -7.37 4.53 -31.36
N LEU A 11 -6.81 4.74 -32.56
CA LEU A 11 -7.43 5.56 -33.61
C LEU A 11 -8.73 4.95 -34.15
N SER A 12 -8.85 3.63 -34.13
CA SER A 12 -10.06 2.95 -34.61
C SER A 12 -11.29 3.13 -33.70
N LEU A 13 -11.08 3.59 -32.46
CA LEU A 13 -12.19 3.83 -31.54
C LEU A 13 -12.91 5.14 -31.90
N PRO A 14 -14.25 5.16 -32.00
CA PRO A 14 -15.01 6.39 -32.19
C PRO A 14 -14.99 7.28 -30.92
N PRO A 15 -15.25 8.59 -31.02
CA PRO A 15 -15.26 9.49 -29.85
C PRO A 15 -16.18 9.03 -28.71
N GLY A 16 -17.37 8.51 -29.04
CA GLY A 16 -18.35 7.96 -28.08
C GLY A 16 -18.26 6.45 -27.88
N ALA A 17 -17.07 5.84 -28.01
CA ALA A 17 -16.90 4.40 -27.89
C ALA A 17 -17.47 3.87 -26.56
N LEU A 18 -18.38 2.90 -26.68
CA LEU A 18 -18.90 2.12 -25.55
C LEU A 18 -17.85 1.11 -25.07
N GLU A 19 -18.06 0.59 -23.86
CA GLU A 19 -17.24 -0.42 -23.21
C GLU A 19 -16.98 -1.62 -24.14
N SER A 20 -17.99 -2.10 -24.86
CA SER A 20 -17.87 -3.22 -25.81
C SER A 20 -16.92 -2.93 -26.99
N LYS A 21 -16.90 -1.68 -27.48
CA LYS A 21 -15.97 -1.26 -28.55
C LYS A 21 -14.56 -1.13 -28.02
N ILE A 22 -14.39 -0.59 -26.81
CA ILE A 22 -13.08 -0.51 -26.15
C ILE A 22 -12.52 -1.91 -25.88
N ALA A 23 -13.35 -2.83 -25.38
CA ALA A 23 -12.99 -4.22 -25.17
C ALA A 23 -12.48 -4.89 -26.46
N ALA A 24 -13.24 -4.75 -27.56
CA ALA A 24 -12.94 -5.44 -28.81
C ALA A 24 -11.79 -4.79 -29.59
N LEU A 25 -11.83 -3.47 -29.79
CA LEU A 25 -10.94 -2.77 -30.72
C LEU A 25 -9.62 -2.33 -30.09
N LEU A 26 -9.58 -2.12 -28.77
CA LEU A 26 -8.37 -1.71 -28.05
C LEU A 26 -7.82 -2.82 -27.16
N MET A 27 -8.63 -3.32 -26.22
CA MET A 27 -8.13 -4.26 -25.21
C MET A 27 -7.72 -5.60 -25.83
N ARG A 28 -8.66 -6.31 -26.48
CA ARG A 28 -8.40 -7.62 -27.09
C ARG A 28 -7.48 -7.52 -28.30
N LYS A 29 -7.69 -6.52 -29.16
CA LYS A 29 -6.94 -6.40 -30.42
C LYS A 29 -5.47 -5.99 -30.23
N ALA A 30 -5.15 -5.18 -29.21
CA ALA A 30 -3.81 -4.61 -29.09
C ALA A 30 -3.23 -4.61 -27.67
N VAL A 31 -3.98 -4.18 -26.65
CA VAL A 31 -3.41 -4.06 -25.28
C VAL A 31 -3.06 -5.43 -24.70
N PHE A 32 -3.97 -6.41 -24.73
CA PHE A 32 -3.69 -7.73 -24.17
C PHE A 32 -2.60 -8.49 -24.94
N PRO A 33 -2.58 -8.53 -26.29
CA PRO A 33 -1.44 -9.05 -27.04
C PRO A 33 -0.13 -8.35 -26.69
N PHE A 34 -0.14 -7.03 -26.51
CA PHE A 34 1.06 -6.29 -26.10
C PHE A 34 1.52 -6.66 -24.68
N LEU A 35 0.58 -6.80 -23.74
CA LEU A 35 0.86 -7.33 -22.40
C LEU A 35 1.31 -8.80 -22.44
N GLY A 36 1.09 -9.47 -23.57
CA GLY A 36 1.55 -10.81 -23.88
C GLY A 36 0.49 -11.88 -23.70
N PHE A 37 -0.81 -11.56 -23.62
CA PHE A 37 -1.91 -12.53 -23.50
C PHE A 37 -2.51 -12.93 -24.85
N GLU A 38 -2.90 -14.19 -24.96
CA GLU A 38 -3.56 -14.78 -26.14
C GLU A 38 -5.10 -14.73 -26.03
N ASP A 39 -5.82 -14.99 -27.11
CA ASP A 39 -7.29 -14.88 -27.14
C ASP A 39 -8.01 -15.85 -26.19
N ASP A 40 -7.48 -17.08 -26.03
CA ASP A 40 -8.01 -18.11 -25.14
C ASP A 40 -7.63 -17.89 -23.66
N GLU A 41 -6.85 -16.84 -23.38
CA GLU A 41 -6.45 -16.36 -22.06
C GLU A 41 -7.31 -15.17 -21.56
N ILE A 42 -8.35 -14.78 -22.31
CA ILE A 42 -9.17 -13.58 -22.05
C ILE A 42 -10.66 -13.92 -21.92
N CYS A 43 -11.18 -13.86 -20.70
CA CYS A 43 -12.61 -14.01 -20.40
C CYS A 43 -13.33 -12.66 -20.36
N GLY A 44 -14.50 -12.56 -20.98
CA GLY A 44 -15.39 -11.39 -20.86
C GLY A 44 -16.50 -11.63 -19.86
N GLN A 45 -17.01 -10.57 -19.21
CA GLN A 45 -18.12 -10.64 -18.25
C GLN A 45 -17.89 -11.71 -17.16
N TYR A 46 -16.66 -11.71 -16.62
CA TYR A 46 -16.16 -12.73 -15.69
C TYR A 46 -16.86 -12.65 -14.34
N GLY A 47 -17.41 -13.78 -13.89
CA GLY A 47 -18.11 -13.87 -12.60
C GLY A 47 -17.14 -13.76 -11.42
N THR A 48 -17.28 -12.72 -10.60
CA THR A 48 -16.34 -12.43 -9.51
C THR A 48 -16.49 -13.36 -8.29
N GLY A 49 -17.55 -14.18 -8.25
CA GLY A 49 -17.91 -15.02 -7.10
C GLY A 49 -18.61 -14.26 -5.96
N LYS A 50 -18.85 -12.95 -6.12
CA LYS A 50 -19.59 -12.13 -5.17
C LYS A 50 -20.99 -11.80 -5.68
N GLY A 51 -21.96 -12.67 -5.40
CA GLY A 51 -23.32 -12.51 -5.90
C GLY A 51 -23.37 -12.49 -7.43
N ALA A 52 -24.06 -11.51 -8.02
CA ALA A 52 -24.18 -11.35 -9.47
C ALA A 52 -23.09 -10.44 -10.09
N ASP A 53 -22.10 -9.98 -9.31
CA ASP A 53 -21.07 -9.06 -9.78
C ASP A 53 -20.21 -9.73 -10.87
N LYS A 54 -20.11 -9.07 -12.02
CA LYS A 54 -19.24 -9.44 -13.15
C LYS A 54 -18.29 -8.30 -13.48
N VAL A 55 -17.02 -8.63 -13.75
CA VAL A 55 -16.03 -7.69 -14.25
C VAL A 55 -15.94 -7.80 -15.78
N ASP A 56 -15.72 -6.68 -16.47
CA ASP A 56 -15.82 -6.64 -17.94
C ASP A 56 -14.86 -7.60 -18.62
N LEU A 57 -13.61 -7.64 -18.14
CA LEU A 57 -12.57 -8.54 -18.64
C LEU A 57 -11.76 -9.12 -17.49
N ALA A 58 -11.39 -10.38 -17.61
CA ALA A 58 -10.40 -11.04 -16.78
C ALA A 58 -9.40 -11.77 -17.68
N VAL A 59 -8.13 -11.81 -17.27
CA VAL A 59 -7.07 -12.48 -18.03
C VAL A 59 -6.16 -13.31 -17.12
N ARG A 60 -5.65 -14.41 -17.68
CA ARG A 60 -4.73 -15.32 -17.01
C ARG A 60 -3.97 -16.13 -18.04
N LYS A 61 -2.66 -16.28 -17.83
CA LYS A 61 -1.84 -17.19 -18.61
C LYS A 61 -2.30 -18.64 -18.49
N ASN A 62 -2.34 -19.35 -19.63
CA ASN A 62 -2.56 -20.80 -19.63
C ASN A 62 -1.35 -21.50 -19.00
N THR A 63 -1.60 -22.45 -18.09
CA THR A 63 -0.52 -23.12 -17.35
C THR A 63 -0.10 -24.45 -17.99
N SER A 64 -0.98 -25.03 -18.80
CA SER A 64 -0.76 -26.28 -19.55
C SER A 64 -1.78 -26.37 -20.69
N SER A 65 -1.65 -27.37 -21.57
CA SER A 65 -2.62 -27.64 -22.64
C SER A 65 -4.03 -27.95 -22.13
N ASP A 66 -4.15 -28.44 -20.89
CA ASP A 66 -5.40 -28.89 -20.29
C ASP A 66 -6.02 -27.83 -19.36
N ASP A 67 -5.32 -26.70 -19.15
CA ASP A 67 -5.75 -25.60 -18.29
C ASP A 67 -5.85 -24.30 -19.10
N ILE A 68 -6.85 -24.27 -19.98
CA ILE A 68 -7.20 -23.12 -20.83
C ILE A 68 -8.16 -22.21 -20.05
N PHE A 69 -7.77 -20.95 -19.84
CA PHE A 69 -8.51 -20.04 -18.95
C PHE A 69 -9.94 -19.78 -19.38
N THR A 70 -10.22 -19.64 -20.68
CA THR A 70 -11.59 -19.47 -21.18
C THR A 70 -12.49 -20.69 -20.97
N TYR A 71 -11.95 -21.85 -20.60
CA TYR A 71 -12.73 -23.05 -20.26
C TYR A 71 -12.86 -23.23 -18.76
N THR A 72 -11.79 -22.95 -18.01
CA THR A 72 -11.77 -23.16 -16.56
C THR A 72 -12.34 -21.98 -15.79
N GLU A 73 -12.13 -20.75 -16.26
CA GLU A 73 -12.55 -19.51 -15.63
C GLU A 73 -12.14 -19.39 -14.15
N VAL A 74 -10.98 -19.93 -13.77
CA VAL A 74 -10.46 -19.87 -12.39
C VAL A 74 -9.12 -19.14 -12.31
N ASN A 75 -8.87 -18.56 -11.14
CA ASN A 75 -7.61 -17.94 -10.76
C ASN A 75 -7.10 -16.83 -11.71
N PRO A 76 -7.94 -15.83 -12.07
CA PRO A 76 -7.51 -14.70 -12.87
C PRO A 76 -6.30 -13.99 -12.26
N PHE A 77 -5.43 -13.48 -13.13
CA PHE A 77 -4.23 -12.75 -12.72
C PHE A 77 -4.44 -11.24 -12.76
N LEU A 78 -5.13 -10.76 -13.79
CA LEU A 78 -5.49 -9.36 -14.01
C LEU A 78 -6.97 -9.25 -14.35
N ILE A 79 -7.65 -8.23 -13.84
CA ILE A 79 -9.02 -7.86 -14.23
C ILE A 79 -9.08 -6.42 -14.73
N VAL A 80 -10.02 -6.13 -15.62
CA VAL A 80 -10.19 -4.80 -16.21
C VAL A 80 -11.65 -4.38 -16.10
N GLU A 81 -11.87 -3.21 -15.50
CA GLU A 81 -13.16 -2.52 -15.51
C GLU A 81 -13.13 -1.44 -16.59
N LEU A 82 -14.05 -1.54 -17.54
CA LEU A 82 -14.16 -0.62 -18.66
C LEU A 82 -15.23 0.43 -18.40
N LYS A 83 -15.01 1.61 -18.97
CA LYS A 83 -16.04 2.65 -19.08
C LYS A 83 -16.06 3.19 -20.50
N ARG A 84 -17.22 3.67 -20.97
CA ARG A 84 -17.32 4.41 -22.23
C ARG A 84 -16.41 5.65 -22.21
N ARG A 85 -15.93 6.09 -23.37
CA ARG A 85 -14.99 7.23 -23.50
C ARG A 85 -15.45 8.52 -22.81
N GLU A 86 -16.75 8.80 -22.84
CA GLU A 86 -17.36 9.98 -22.22
C GLU A 86 -17.49 9.88 -20.69
N TYR A 87 -17.17 8.74 -20.09
CA TYR A 87 -17.18 8.57 -18.64
C TYR A 87 -16.04 9.38 -18.02
N ASP A 88 -16.38 10.30 -17.12
CA ASP A 88 -15.44 11.25 -16.51
C ASP A 88 -14.51 10.58 -15.48
N LEU A 89 -13.43 9.99 -15.96
CA LEU A 89 -12.33 9.53 -15.09
C LEU A 89 -11.41 10.69 -14.67
N ALA A 90 -11.25 11.70 -15.53
CA ALA A 90 -10.25 12.75 -15.40
C ALA A 90 -10.48 13.67 -14.19
N SER A 91 -11.73 13.99 -13.86
CA SER A 91 -12.03 14.93 -12.77
C SER A 91 -11.65 14.40 -11.38
N LYS A 92 -11.42 13.09 -11.26
CA LYS A 92 -11.20 12.38 -9.97
C LYS A 92 -12.32 12.62 -8.94
N LYS A 93 -13.51 13.05 -9.40
CA LYS A 93 -14.70 13.28 -8.58
C LYS A 93 -15.50 11.97 -8.41
N LYS A 94 -16.80 12.09 -8.18
CA LYS A 94 -17.71 10.96 -7.94
C LYS A 94 -17.61 9.84 -9.00
N PRO A 95 -17.57 10.09 -10.32
CA PRO A 95 -17.51 9.00 -11.30
C PRO A 95 -16.23 8.16 -11.15
N TYR A 96 -15.06 8.81 -11.04
CA TYR A 96 -13.80 8.13 -10.71
C TYR A 96 -13.89 7.34 -9.40
N LYS A 97 -14.38 7.96 -8.32
CA LYS A 97 -14.52 7.27 -7.01
C LYS A 97 -15.45 6.05 -7.10
N ASP A 98 -16.51 6.13 -7.89
CA ASP A 98 -17.47 5.04 -8.07
C ASP A 98 -16.84 3.84 -8.78
N VAL A 99 -16.08 4.06 -9.86
CA VAL A 99 -15.39 2.96 -10.57
C VAL A 99 -14.23 2.38 -9.74
N VAL A 100 -13.51 3.20 -8.96
CA VAL A 100 -12.49 2.69 -8.02
C VAL A 100 -13.12 1.83 -6.94
N ARG A 101 -14.27 2.25 -6.36
CA ARG A 101 -15.01 1.41 -5.40
C ARG A 101 -15.51 0.11 -6.03
N GLN A 102 -15.96 0.15 -7.28
CA GLN A 102 -16.36 -1.03 -8.03
C GLN A 102 -15.19 -2.01 -8.23
N LEU A 103 -14.04 -1.53 -8.70
CA LEU A 103 -12.84 -2.37 -8.84
C LEU A 103 -12.38 -2.95 -7.49
N LYS A 104 -12.33 -2.13 -6.43
CA LYS A 104 -11.98 -2.59 -5.07
C LYS A 104 -12.91 -3.68 -4.56
N ARG A 105 -14.20 -3.67 -4.92
CA ARG A 105 -15.13 -4.76 -4.58
C ARG A 105 -14.74 -6.07 -5.24
N TYR A 106 -14.35 -6.04 -6.52
CA TYR A 106 -13.92 -7.25 -7.24
C TYR A 106 -12.59 -7.79 -6.74
N LEU A 107 -11.73 -6.90 -6.23
CA LEU A 107 -10.45 -7.26 -5.63
C LEU A 107 -10.55 -7.56 -4.12
N SER A 108 -11.75 -7.50 -3.54
CA SER A 108 -11.96 -7.80 -2.12
C SER A 108 -11.89 -9.32 -1.87
N PRO A 109 -11.53 -9.78 -0.67
CA PRO A 109 -11.56 -11.20 -0.32
C PRO A 109 -12.94 -11.86 -0.47
N ALA A 110 -14.02 -11.07 -0.47
CA ALA A 110 -15.38 -11.57 -0.67
C ALA A 110 -15.69 -11.97 -2.14
N ALA A 111 -14.87 -11.53 -3.10
CA ALA A 111 -14.93 -11.96 -4.48
C ALA A 111 -14.06 -13.22 -4.66
N THR A 112 -14.65 -14.38 -4.34
CA THR A 112 -13.93 -15.66 -4.21
C THR A 112 -13.22 -16.08 -5.49
N ASN A 113 -13.82 -15.81 -6.65
CA ASN A 113 -13.21 -16.17 -7.93
C ASN A 113 -12.04 -15.24 -8.29
N CYS A 114 -12.01 -14.03 -7.72
CA CYS A 114 -10.93 -13.08 -7.92
C CYS A 114 -9.83 -13.19 -6.85
N ALA A 115 -9.83 -14.22 -6.00
CA ALA A 115 -8.92 -14.31 -4.84
C ALA A 115 -7.42 -14.25 -5.21
N THR A 116 -7.05 -14.72 -6.41
CA THR A 116 -5.67 -14.75 -6.91
C THR A 116 -5.23 -13.49 -7.63
N VAL A 117 -6.17 -12.61 -7.99
CA VAL A 117 -5.91 -11.43 -8.82
C VAL A 117 -4.85 -10.55 -8.18
N LYS A 118 -3.86 -10.18 -8.99
CA LYS A 118 -2.70 -9.38 -8.59
C LYS A 118 -2.82 -7.94 -9.03
N TRP A 119 -3.49 -7.71 -10.15
CA TRP A 119 -3.60 -6.41 -10.79
C TRP A 119 -5.05 -6.13 -11.20
N GLY A 120 -5.43 -4.85 -11.14
CA GLY A 120 -6.66 -4.34 -11.70
C GLY A 120 -6.37 -3.17 -12.62
N ILE A 121 -7.12 -3.03 -13.71
CA ILE A 121 -7.05 -1.84 -14.58
C ILE A 121 -8.42 -1.19 -14.63
N ILE A 122 -8.43 0.15 -14.62
CA ILE A 122 -9.58 0.96 -15.02
C ILE A 122 -9.19 1.70 -16.29
N THR A 123 -10.04 1.65 -17.32
CA THR A 123 -9.83 2.45 -18.52
C THR A 123 -11.12 2.84 -19.22
N ASN A 124 -11.12 4.00 -19.87
CA ASN A 124 -12.14 4.39 -20.83
C ASN A 124 -11.59 4.59 -22.26
N GLY A 125 -10.36 4.11 -22.52
CA GLY A 125 -9.64 4.32 -23.78
C GLY A 125 -8.99 5.71 -23.93
N TYR A 126 -9.40 6.73 -23.17
CA TYR A 126 -8.67 8.00 -23.06
C TYR A 126 -7.78 8.06 -21.83
N TYR A 127 -8.14 7.34 -20.77
CA TYR A 127 -7.36 7.25 -19.56
C TYR A 127 -7.20 5.80 -19.15
N ILE A 128 -6.08 5.49 -18.53
CA ILE A 128 -5.80 4.18 -17.96
C ILE A 128 -5.12 4.32 -16.60
N GLN A 129 -5.45 3.42 -15.68
CA GLN A 129 -4.81 3.36 -14.38
C GLN A 129 -4.64 1.92 -13.92
N LEU A 130 -3.45 1.60 -13.42
CA LEU A 130 -3.12 0.32 -12.84
C LEU A 130 -3.31 0.35 -11.32
N PHE A 131 -3.92 -0.70 -10.78
CA PHE A 131 -4.16 -0.94 -9.36
C PHE A 131 -3.47 -2.22 -8.93
N ARG A 132 -2.84 -2.19 -7.76
CA ARG A 132 -2.19 -3.35 -7.15
C ARG A 132 -3.06 -3.92 -6.04
N ARG A 133 -3.19 -5.26 -5.99
CA ARG A 133 -3.71 -5.98 -4.84
C ARG A 133 -2.57 -6.69 -4.09
N HIS A 134 -2.50 -6.44 -2.79
CA HIS A 134 -1.64 -7.17 -1.85
C HIS A 134 -2.44 -7.60 -0.62
N GLY A 135 -2.90 -8.85 -0.62
CA GLY A 135 -3.84 -9.36 0.38
C GLY A 135 -5.18 -8.62 0.31
N LYS A 136 -5.52 -7.89 1.38
CA LYS A 136 -6.69 -6.99 1.47
C LYS A 136 -6.43 -5.59 0.93
N VAL A 137 -5.17 -5.19 0.82
CA VAL A 137 -4.81 -3.84 0.39
C VAL A 137 -4.98 -3.75 -1.12
N VAL A 138 -5.83 -2.83 -1.57
CA VAL A 138 -6.03 -2.50 -2.98
C VAL A 138 -5.82 -1.00 -3.15
N TYR A 139 -4.81 -0.63 -3.94
CA TYR A 139 -4.38 0.76 -4.08
C TYR A 139 -4.04 1.09 -5.54
N PRO A 140 -4.24 2.35 -5.98
CA PRO A 140 -3.72 2.81 -7.25
C PRO A 140 -2.20 2.67 -7.23
N TYR A 141 -1.66 1.96 -8.22
CA TYR A 141 -0.22 1.80 -8.36
C TYR A 141 0.35 2.90 -9.26
N THR A 142 -0.36 3.23 -10.35
CA THR A 142 -0.03 4.38 -11.21
C THR A 142 -0.98 5.54 -10.98
N THR A 143 -0.57 6.73 -11.42
CA THR A 143 -1.46 7.84 -11.72
C THR A 143 -2.49 7.44 -12.79
N LEU A 144 -3.54 8.24 -12.92
CA LEU A 144 -4.45 8.14 -14.05
C LEU A 144 -3.75 8.75 -15.27
N MET A 145 -3.25 7.89 -16.15
CA MET A 145 -2.44 8.27 -17.31
C MET A 145 -3.34 8.52 -18.51
N GLU A 146 -3.09 9.63 -19.23
CA GLU A 146 -3.79 9.95 -20.48
C GLU A 146 -3.20 9.14 -21.65
N LEU A 147 -4.09 8.58 -22.46
CA LEU A 147 -3.82 7.84 -23.67
C LEU A 147 -4.22 8.67 -24.88
N ASN A 148 -3.23 8.97 -25.71
CA ASN A 148 -3.40 9.53 -27.04
C ASN A 148 -2.44 8.83 -28.02
N ILE A 149 -2.46 9.27 -29.27
CA ILE A 149 -1.64 8.67 -30.34
C ILE A 149 -0.13 8.71 -30.02
N GLU A 150 0.32 9.72 -29.28
CA GLU A 150 1.73 9.93 -28.92
C GLU A 150 2.13 9.16 -27.66
N THR A 151 1.21 8.98 -26.70
CA THR A 151 1.52 8.41 -25.39
C THR A 151 1.18 6.94 -25.22
N ILE A 152 0.32 6.36 -26.08
CA ILE A 152 -0.24 5.03 -25.81
C ILE A 152 0.82 3.93 -25.68
N ASP A 153 1.80 3.87 -26.58
CA ASP A 153 2.86 2.86 -26.52
C ASP A 153 3.68 2.97 -25.22
N GLU A 154 4.04 4.19 -24.84
CA GLU A 154 4.78 4.47 -23.60
C GLU A 154 3.98 4.03 -22.37
N LYS A 155 2.71 4.45 -22.26
CA LYS A 155 1.90 4.18 -21.05
C LYS A 155 1.51 2.71 -20.92
N ILE A 156 1.22 2.02 -22.04
CA ILE A 156 0.99 0.57 -22.01
C ILE A 156 2.30 -0.18 -21.75
N GLY A 157 3.44 0.31 -22.27
CA GLY A 157 4.78 -0.19 -21.94
C GLY A 157 5.11 -0.11 -20.45
N ILE A 158 4.77 1.01 -19.79
CA ILE A 158 4.89 1.18 -18.33
C ILE A 158 4.01 0.16 -17.59
N ILE A 159 2.76 -0.03 -18.00
CA ILE A 159 1.87 -1.01 -17.36
C ILE A 159 2.44 -2.42 -17.52
N LYS A 160 2.96 -2.75 -18.71
CA LYS A 160 3.60 -4.03 -18.97
C LYS A 160 4.79 -4.27 -18.05
N SER A 161 5.68 -3.29 -17.89
CA SER A 161 6.88 -3.46 -17.07
C SER A 161 6.53 -3.81 -15.61
N TYR A 162 5.48 -3.20 -15.05
CA TYR A 162 5.01 -3.51 -13.69
C TYR A 162 4.29 -4.85 -13.57
N ILE A 163 3.52 -5.24 -14.59
CA ILE A 163 2.87 -6.54 -14.62
C ILE A 163 3.90 -7.66 -14.72
N ASP A 164 4.87 -7.54 -15.64
CA ASP A 164 5.93 -8.52 -15.86
C ASP A 164 6.88 -8.62 -14.65
N ASN A 165 7.19 -7.49 -14.01
CA ASN A 165 8.07 -7.41 -12.85
C ASN A 165 7.26 -7.21 -11.56
N THR A 166 6.25 -8.04 -11.36
CA THR A 166 5.36 -7.95 -10.20
C THR A 166 6.14 -8.10 -8.90
N GLU A 167 6.32 -6.99 -8.18
CA GLU A 167 6.99 -6.95 -6.89
C GLU A 167 6.25 -7.76 -5.83
N LYS A 168 7.02 -8.40 -4.93
CA LYS A 168 6.49 -9.21 -3.84
C LYS A 168 6.03 -8.37 -2.65
N ALA A 169 6.82 -7.38 -2.26
CA ALA A 169 6.61 -6.61 -1.06
C ALA A 169 5.48 -5.59 -1.17
N LEU A 170 4.72 -5.43 -0.09
CA LEU A 170 4.01 -4.19 0.21
C LEU A 170 4.88 -3.30 1.10
N CYS A 171 5.22 -2.09 0.64
CA CYS A 171 5.94 -1.12 1.45
C CYS A 171 4.97 -0.25 2.26
N VAL A 172 5.12 -0.24 3.57
CA VAL A 172 4.19 0.37 4.52
C VAL A 172 4.94 1.31 5.46
N SER A 173 4.61 2.59 5.42
CA SER A 173 5.08 3.53 6.45
C SER A 173 4.09 3.60 7.59
N VAL A 174 4.57 3.46 8.82
CA VAL A 174 3.76 3.70 10.02
C VAL A 174 3.96 5.15 10.45
N TYR A 175 2.98 6.00 10.17
CA TYR A 175 3.13 7.46 10.30
C TYR A 175 2.00 8.10 11.10
N ASN A 176 2.37 9.10 11.90
CA ASN A 176 1.48 10.12 12.43
C ASN A 176 2.30 11.36 12.78
N ASN A 177 1.76 12.55 12.49
CA ASN A 177 2.39 13.83 12.80
C ASN A 177 2.63 14.02 14.31
N LYS A 178 1.90 13.31 15.17
CA LYS A 178 2.04 13.36 16.63
C LYS A 178 2.98 12.28 17.17
N GLY A 179 3.88 12.66 18.07
CA GLY A 179 4.67 11.72 18.88
C GLY A 179 3.82 10.92 19.87
N GLY A 180 4.30 9.74 20.28
CA GLY A 180 3.65 8.95 21.35
C GLY A 180 2.30 8.31 20.99
N VAL A 181 1.96 8.17 19.71
CA VAL A 181 0.78 7.40 19.24
C VAL A 181 1.06 5.91 19.07
N GLY A 182 2.28 5.46 19.40
CA GLY A 182 2.71 4.06 19.32
C GLY A 182 3.10 3.59 17.91
N LYS A 183 3.76 4.43 17.10
CA LYS A 183 4.27 4.08 15.76
C LYS A 183 5.25 2.91 15.83
N THR A 184 6.39 3.11 16.50
CA THR A 184 7.43 2.11 16.73
C THR A 184 6.89 0.82 17.33
N THR A 185 6.10 0.93 18.40
CA THR A 185 5.47 -0.24 19.05
C THR A 185 4.57 -1.00 18.09
N THR A 186 3.82 -0.30 17.23
CA THR A 186 3.01 -0.93 16.19
C THR A 186 3.91 -1.60 15.16
N THR A 187 4.94 -0.92 14.67
CA THR A 187 5.88 -1.43 13.66
C THR A 187 6.50 -2.77 14.08
N ILE A 188 7.10 -2.85 15.26
CA ILE A 188 7.81 -4.07 15.71
C ILE A 188 6.86 -5.24 15.98
N ASN A 189 5.66 -4.97 16.52
CA ASN A 189 4.70 -6.03 16.81
C ASN A 189 3.96 -6.49 15.54
N LEU A 190 3.70 -5.59 14.60
CA LEU A 190 3.20 -5.91 13.26
C LEU A 190 4.20 -6.81 12.52
N ALA A 191 5.49 -6.44 12.55
CA ALA A 191 6.56 -7.25 11.97
C ALA A 191 6.61 -8.65 12.57
N GLY A 192 6.58 -8.75 13.90
CA GLY A 192 6.61 -10.03 14.61
C GLY A 192 5.43 -10.94 14.24
N VAL A 193 4.20 -10.42 14.19
CA VAL A 193 3.02 -11.22 13.84
C VAL A 193 3.01 -11.65 12.37
N LEU A 194 3.40 -10.76 11.46
CA LEU A 194 3.54 -11.11 10.05
C LEU A 194 4.58 -12.22 9.85
N ALA A 195 5.70 -12.14 10.56
CA ALA A 195 6.81 -13.08 10.44
C ALA A 195 6.58 -14.44 11.13
N LEU A 196 5.83 -14.46 12.24
CA LEU A 196 5.53 -15.71 12.95
C LEU A 196 4.86 -16.73 12.00
N PRO A 197 5.25 -18.01 12.02
CA PRO A 197 4.64 -19.03 11.16
C PRO A 197 3.20 -19.33 11.57
N PHE A 198 2.42 -19.87 10.64
CA PHE A 198 1.10 -20.43 10.96
C PHE A 198 1.24 -21.58 11.99
N PRO A 199 0.33 -21.73 12.97
CA PRO A 199 -0.90 -20.96 13.20
C PRO A 199 -0.72 -19.71 14.07
N TYR A 200 0.50 -19.32 14.44
CA TYR A 200 0.78 -18.23 15.38
C TYR A 200 0.90 -16.84 14.72
N GLY A 201 1.15 -16.80 13.43
CA GLY A 201 1.19 -15.61 12.59
C GLY A 201 0.88 -15.94 11.14
N PHE A 202 1.55 -15.27 10.19
CA PHE A 202 1.27 -15.34 8.76
C PHE A 202 2.42 -15.84 7.87
N GLY A 203 3.58 -16.19 8.46
CA GLY A 203 4.73 -16.78 7.77
C GLY A 203 5.32 -15.92 6.66
N LYS A 204 5.31 -14.59 6.83
CA LYS A 204 5.78 -13.61 5.85
C LYS A 204 7.25 -13.27 6.07
N LYS A 205 7.99 -13.00 5.00
CA LYS A 205 9.32 -12.36 5.09
C LYS A 205 9.13 -10.87 5.30
N VAL A 206 9.66 -10.33 6.39
CA VAL A 206 9.47 -8.93 6.76
C VAL A 206 10.81 -8.24 6.91
N LEU A 207 10.93 -7.06 6.31
CA LEU A 207 11.97 -6.08 6.59
C LEU A 207 11.37 -4.94 7.40
N VAL A 208 12.07 -4.52 8.46
CA VAL A 208 11.75 -3.32 9.23
C VAL A 208 12.85 -2.31 9.01
N VAL A 209 12.50 -1.06 8.74
CA VAL A 209 13.44 0.05 8.57
C VAL A 209 13.15 1.08 9.66
N ASP A 210 14.10 1.27 10.56
CA ASP A 210 14.08 2.38 11.52
C ASP A 210 14.59 3.64 10.83
N PHE A 211 13.68 4.50 10.40
CA PHE A 211 13.99 5.73 9.69
C PHE A 211 13.71 6.98 10.55
N ASP A 212 13.73 6.82 11.88
CA ASP A 212 13.71 7.91 12.86
C ASP A 212 15.07 8.02 13.57
N PRO A 213 16.05 8.67 12.93
CA PRO A 213 17.40 8.66 13.45
C PRO A 213 17.57 9.60 14.67
N ASN A 214 16.55 10.40 15.01
CA ASN A 214 16.55 11.27 16.19
C ASN A 214 16.20 10.52 17.48
N GLN A 215 15.23 9.60 17.41
CA GLN A 215 14.79 8.83 18.59
C GLN A 215 15.44 7.46 18.66
N LYS A 216 15.55 6.75 17.52
CA LYS A 216 16.07 5.36 17.43
C LYS A 216 15.34 4.36 18.34
N ASP A 217 14.12 4.70 18.75
CA ASP A 217 13.31 3.90 19.66
C ASP A 217 13.18 2.46 19.15
N LEU A 218 13.04 2.25 17.82
CA LEU A 218 12.90 0.92 17.25
C LEU A 218 14.17 0.08 17.46
N THR A 219 15.32 0.65 17.08
CA THR A 219 16.62 0.00 17.21
C THR A 219 16.91 -0.37 18.67
N ASP A 220 16.67 0.56 19.59
CA ASP A 220 16.88 0.36 21.03
C ASP A 220 15.94 -0.70 21.62
N LEU A 221 14.66 -0.67 21.25
CA LEU A 221 13.64 -1.63 21.67
C LEU A 221 13.91 -3.06 21.17
N LEU A 222 14.66 -3.21 20.08
CA LEU A 222 15.10 -4.52 19.59
C LEU A 222 16.47 -4.92 20.12
N GLY A 223 17.18 -4.01 20.80
CA GLY A 223 18.50 -4.29 21.33
C GLY A 223 19.57 -4.53 20.27
N ILE A 224 19.37 -4.00 19.06
CA ILE A 224 20.29 -4.15 17.94
C ILE A 224 21.51 -3.26 18.22
N LYS A 225 22.71 -3.81 18.06
CA LYS A 225 23.96 -3.06 18.23
C LYS A 225 24.43 -2.51 16.88
N HIS A 226 24.95 -1.29 16.90
CA HIS A 226 25.58 -0.65 15.76
C HIS A 226 27.04 -1.09 15.66
N ASP A 227 27.26 -2.29 15.13
CA ASP A 227 28.60 -2.78 14.84
C ASP A 227 28.74 -2.87 13.31
N GLY A 228 29.35 -1.87 12.66
CA GLY A 228 29.62 -1.90 11.22
C GLY A 228 29.17 -0.65 10.45
N LEU A 229 28.75 -0.86 9.21
CA LEU A 229 28.33 0.19 8.26
C LEU A 229 26.97 0.76 8.66
N SER A 230 26.83 2.10 8.73
CA SER A 230 25.53 2.73 8.97
C SER A 230 24.68 2.70 7.69
N PHE A 231 23.35 2.81 7.84
CA PHE A 231 22.48 2.88 6.67
C PHE A 231 22.72 4.15 5.84
N PHE A 232 23.07 5.27 6.47
CA PHE A 232 23.37 6.51 5.73
C PHE A 232 24.71 6.47 5.01
N ASP A 233 25.74 5.86 5.61
CA ASP A 233 27.00 5.61 4.89
C ASP A 233 26.75 4.69 3.69
N TYR A 234 25.92 3.66 3.88
CA TYR A 234 25.45 2.83 2.78
C TYR A 234 24.71 3.64 1.71
N LEU A 235 23.79 4.53 2.07
CA LEU A 235 23.13 5.39 1.07
C LEU A 235 24.14 6.30 0.36
N ASN A 236 25.20 6.73 1.05
CA ASN A 236 26.26 7.55 0.46
C ASN A 236 27.06 6.77 -0.59
N ASP A 237 27.39 5.50 -0.34
CA ASP A 237 28.25 4.67 -1.19
C ASP A 237 27.62 3.33 -1.63
N HIS A 238 26.31 3.34 -1.89
CA HIS A 238 25.49 2.15 -2.21
C HIS A 238 25.94 1.35 -3.45
N ARG A 239 26.88 1.87 -4.23
CA ARG A 239 27.43 1.18 -5.41
C ARG A 239 28.62 0.29 -5.08
N ASN A 240 29.37 0.63 -4.02
CA ASN A 240 30.58 -0.09 -3.62
C ASN A 240 30.37 -0.92 -2.35
N GLN A 241 29.21 -0.79 -1.70
CA GLN A 241 28.87 -1.49 -0.46
C GLN A 241 27.70 -2.45 -0.68
N SER A 242 27.64 -3.52 0.12
CA SER A 242 26.55 -4.48 0.03
C SER A 242 25.39 -4.07 0.93
N ILE A 243 24.16 -4.13 0.42
CA ILE A 243 22.96 -3.90 1.23
C ILE A 243 22.84 -4.89 2.40
N THR A 244 23.47 -6.06 2.30
CA THR A 244 23.49 -7.06 3.38
C THR A 244 24.26 -6.60 4.60
N ASP A 245 25.18 -5.63 4.45
CA ASP A 245 26.05 -5.17 5.53
C ASP A 245 25.30 -4.27 6.52
N VAL A 246 24.12 -3.76 6.12
CA VAL A 246 23.24 -2.91 6.93
C VAL A 246 21.91 -3.57 7.29
N ILE A 247 21.71 -4.83 6.85
CA ILE A 247 20.52 -5.63 7.19
C ILE A 247 20.88 -6.59 8.31
N HIS A 248 20.28 -6.39 9.46
CA HIS A 248 20.50 -7.20 10.66
C HIS A 248 19.33 -8.16 10.91
N PRO A 249 19.56 -9.48 10.98
CA PRO A 249 18.52 -10.43 11.31
C PRO A 249 18.15 -10.32 12.80
N TYR A 250 16.94 -9.85 13.09
CA TYR A 250 16.37 -9.94 14.44
C TYR A 250 15.72 -11.32 14.61
N ARG A 251 16.19 -12.11 15.57
CA ARG A 251 15.76 -13.51 15.77
C ARG A 251 15.49 -13.78 17.25
N VAL A 252 14.36 -14.43 17.51
CA VAL A 252 13.94 -14.86 18.83
C VAL A 252 13.93 -16.39 18.87
N PRO A 253 14.58 -17.02 19.85
CA PRO A 253 14.55 -18.47 20.01
C PRO A 253 13.14 -18.95 20.37
N VAL A 254 12.73 -20.07 19.78
CA VAL A 254 11.49 -20.78 20.09
C VAL A 254 11.77 -22.25 20.40
N ALA A 255 10.78 -22.95 20.94
CA ALA A 255 10.90 -24.37 21.26
C ALA A 255 11.37 -25.20 20.04
N GLY A 256 12.17 -26.23 20.31
CA GLY A 256 12.69 -27.13 19.26
C GLY A 256 13.91 -26.59 18.52
N GLY A 257 14.67 -25.65 19.11
CA GLY A 257 15.94 -25.18 18.57
C GLY A 257 15.82 -24.30 17.32
N LYS A 258 14.61 -23.83 17.00
CA LYS A 258 14.36 -22.91 15.88
C LYS A 258 14.37 -21.47 16.37
N SER A 259 14.53 -20.55 15.43
CA SER A 259 14.37 -19.12 15.66
C SER A 259 13.38 -18.53 14.67
N VAL A 260 12.59 -17.57 15.14
CA VAL A 260 11.64 -16.80 14.32
C VAL A 260 11.97 -15.33 14.43
N GLY A 261 11.63 -14.54 13.42
CA GLY A 261 11.86 -13.11 13.44
C GLY A 261 11.86 -12.52 12.05
N PHE A 262 12.42 -11.32 11.94
CA PHE A 262 12.38 -10.48 10.75
C PHE A 262 13.72 -9.77 10.61
N ASP A 263 13.97 -9.18 9.46
CA ASP A 263 15.21 -8.45 9.20
C ASP A 263 15.01 -6.96 9.47
N VAL A 264 16.07 -6.27 9.87
CA VAL A 264 16.01 -4.88 10.34
C VAL A 264 17.14 -4.07 9.73
N ILE A 265 16.82 -2.91 9.17
CA ILE A 265 17.76 -1.83 8.95
C ILE A 265 17.60 -0.88 10.14
N SER A 266 18.64 -0.76 10.97
CA SER A 266 18.62 0.10 12.15
C SER A 266 18.78 1.57 11.79
N ALA A 267 18.40 2.47 12.69
CA ALA A 267 18.64 3.89 12.54
C ALA A 267 20.14 4.18 12.46
N SER A 268 20.55 5.20 11.69
CA SER A 268 21.97 5.58 11.64
C SER A 268 22.39 6.38 12.88
N SER A 269 23.70 6.57 13.09
CA SER A 269 24.24 7.32 14.23
C SER A 269 23.82 8.80 14.15
N SER A 270 23.83 9.53 15.28
CA SER A 270 23.49 10.97 15.24
C SER A 270 24.50 11.77 14.42
N LEU A 271 25.76 11.35 14.42
CA LEU A 271 26.82 11.96 13.61
C LEU A 271 26.55 11.80 12.11
N ASP A 272 25.98 10.68 11.69
CA ASP A 272 25.65 10.43 10.28
C ASP A 272 24.54 11.36 9.80
N ILE A 273 23.61 11.74 10.69
CA ILE A 273 22.50 12.68 10.39
C ILE A 273 23.02 14.11 10.20
N GLU A 274 24.09 14.48 10.90
CA GLU A 274 24.69 15.81 10.85
C GLU A 274 25.55 16.02 9.60
N SER A 275 25.75 14.97 8.78
CA SER A 275 26.49 15.07 7.53
C SER A 275 25.86 16.10 6.57
N PRO A 276 26.64 17.06 6.05
CA PRO A 276 26.12 18.09 5.13
C PRO A 276 25.60 17.49 3.81
N ASP A 277 26.06 16.30 3.43
CA ASP A 277 25.68 15.64 2.18
C ASP A 277 24.34 14.89 2.29
N LEU A 278 23.87 14.58 3.50
CA LEU A 278 22.70 13.73 3.72
C LEU A 278 21.41 14.27 3.06
N PRO A 279 21.09 15.57 3.15
CA PRO A 279 19.93 16.11 2.46
C PRO A 279 19.95 15.86 0.95
N ASP A 280 21.12 15.98 0.33
CA ASP A 280 21.29 15.79 -1.11
C ASP A 280 21.25 14.31 -1.51
N ILE A 281 21.81 13.42 -0.68
CA ILE A 281 21.72 11.97 -0.84
C ILE A 281 20.26 11.53 -0.88
N LEU A 282 19.47 11.99 0.09
CA LEU A 282 18.05 11.66 0.20
C LEU A 282 17.23 12.24 -0.96
N ARG A 283 17.43 13.53 -1.27
CA ARG A 283 16.72 14.22 -2.35
C ARG A 283 16.96 13.63 -3.74
N ARG A 284 18.08 12.92 -3.95
CA ARG A 284 18.40 12.18 -5.20
C ARG A 284 17.68 10.83 -5.31
N GLY A 285 16.76 10.51 -4.40
CA GLY A 285 15.94 9.29 -4.45
C GLY A 285 16.71 8.01 -4.14
N ARG A 286 17.88 8.10 -3.49
CA ARG A 286 18.71 6.92 -3.18
C ARG A 286 18.00 5.95 -2.25
N PHE A 287 17.28 6.48 -1.26
CA PHE A 287 16.49 5.65 -0.34
C PHE A 287 15.41 4.85 -1.10
N GLN A 288 14.67 5.52 -1.99
CA GLN A 288 13.69 4.86 -2.85
C GLN A 288 14.32 3.75 -3.70
N LYS A 289 15.45 4.05 -4.37
CA LYS A 289 16.14 3.08 -5.23
C LYS A 289 16.59 1.83 -4.47
N VAL A 290 17.13 2.02 -3.26
CA VAL A 290 17.59 0.92 -2.41
C VAL A 290 16.42 0.04 -1.99
N LEU A 291 15.33 0.63 -1.49
CA LEU A 291 14.17 -0.16 -1.06
C LEU A 291 13.49 -0.86 -2.24
N SER A 292 13.41 -0.24 -3.42
CA SER A 292 12.91 -0.91 -4.63
C SER A 292 13.69 -2.20 -4.93
N GLY A 293 15.02 -2.19 -4.76
CA GLY A 293 15.86 -3.38 -4.94
C GLY A 293 15.55 -4.53 -3.95
N LEU A 294 14.92 -4.24 -2.82
CA LEU A 294 14.58 -5.23 -1.78
C LEU A 294 13.16 -5.78 -1.91
N ARG A 295 12.31 -5.22 -2.79
CA ARG A 295 10.89 -5.56 -2.89
C ARG A 295 10.61 -6.98 -3.38
N ASN A 296 11.57 -7.66 -4.01
CA ASN A 296 11.44 -9.07 -4.40
C ASN A 296 11.88 -10.06 -3.30
N THR A 297 12.61 -9.59 -2.28
CA THR A 297 13.12 -10.42 -1.18
C THR A 297 12.09 -10.60 -0.06
N TYR A 298 11.29 -9.56 0.19
CA TYR A 298 10.35 -9.49 1.31
C TYR A 298 8.88 -9.52 0.84
N ASP A 299 7.98 -9.95 1.72
CA ASP A 299 6.53 -9.81 1.55
C ASP A 299 6.03 -8.46 2.09
N TYR A 300 6.70 -7.91 3.12
CA TYR A 300 6.40 -6.60 3.70
C TYR A 300 7.69 -5.86 4.01
N ILE A 301 7.72 -4.57 3.69
CA ILE A 301 8.75 -3.62 4.14
C ILE A 301 8.03 -2.60 5.02
N LEU A 302 8.31 -2.61 6.32
CA LEU A 302 7.69 -1.70 7.28
C LEU A 302 8.68 -0.59 7.64
N ILE A 303 8.28 0.67 7.49
CA ILE A 303 9.12 1.82 7.79
C ILE A 303 8.56 2.52 9.03
N ASP A 304 9.35 2.60 10.09
CA ASP A 304 9.05 3.43 11.25
C ASP A 304 9.53 4.85 10.93
N SER A 305 8.58 5.77 10.76
CA SER A 305 8.88 7.14 10.36
C SER A 305 8.86 8.10 11.56
N PRO A 306 9.64 9.19 11.53
CA PRO A 306 9.69 10.13 12.63
C PRO A 306 8.36 10.89 12.76
N PRO A 307 8.07 11.46 13.95
CA PRO A 307 6.97 12.41 14.09
C PRO A 307 7.26 13.70 13.28
N GLY A 308 6.22 14.45 12.94
CA GLY A 308 6.38 15.72 12.22
C GLY A 308 6.52 15.57 10.69
N ASN A 309 6.56 16.71 10.00
CA ASN A 309 6.84 16.80 8.57
C ASN A 309 8.32 17.16 8.33
N THR A 310 9.20 16.15 8.46
CA THR A 310 10.65 16.30 8.24
C THR A 310 11.06 15.70 6.89
N LEU A 311 12.33 15.90 6.50
CA LEU A 311 12.91 15.23 5.33
C LEU A 311 12.75 13.70 5.42
N PHE A 312 13.03 13.12 6.58
CA PHE A 312 12.90 11.67 6.79
C PHE A 312 11.45 11.19 6.67
N THR A 313 10.51 11.94 7.23
CA THR A 313 9.07 11.66 7.06
C THR A 313 8.70 11.67 5.57
N THR A 314 9.19 12.68 4.84
CA THR A 314 8.91 12.86 3.41
C THR A 314 9.41 11.67 2.59
N GLU A 315 10.66 11.29 2.77
CA GLU A 315 11.28 10.16 2.08
C GLU A 315 10.63 8.82 2.46
N SER A 316 10.30 8.63 3.75
CA SER A 316 9.62 7.42 4.23
C SER A 316 8.26 7.23 3.58
N ILE A 317 7.48 8.28 3.41
CA ILE A 317 6.15 8.17 2.82
C ILE A 317 6.26 8.08 1.30
N ALA A 318 7.16 8.85 0.66
CA ALA A 318 7.33 8.85 -0.78
C ALA A 318 7.64 7.45 -1.35
N VAL A 319 8.45 6.63 -0.65
CA VAL A 319 8.78 5.25 -1.07
C VAL A 319 7.68 4.23 -0.80
N SER A 320 6.74 4.54 0.10
CA SER A 320 5.73 3.60 0.60
C SER A 320 4.53 3.47 -0.31
N ASP A 321 4.01 2.25 -0.44
CA ASP A 321 2.78 1.99 -1.20
C ASP A 321 1.55 2.46 -0.43
N VAL A 322 1.57 2.19 0.88
CA VAL A 322 0.50 2.57 1.80
C VAL A 322 1.05 3.15 3.10
N VAL A 323 0.22 3.93 3.77
CA VAL A 323 0.57 4.55 5.05
C VAL A 323 -0.40 4.08 6.13
N LEU A 324 0.11 3.43 7.17
CA LEU A 324 -0.67 2.99 8.32
C LEU A 324 -0.61 4.06 9.43
N MET A 325 -1.78 4.50 9.92
CA MET A 325 -1.88 5.67 10.79
C MET A 325 -2.50 5.34 12.17
N PRO A 326 -1.68 4.95 13.18
CA PRO A 326 -2.15 4.83 14.56
C PRO A 326 -2.56 6.21 15.10
N SER A 327 -3.69 6.29 15.79
CA SER A 327 -4.20 7.54 16.40
C SER A 327 -4.68 7.33 17.83
N LYS A 328 -4.73 8.41 18.62
CA LYS A 328 -5.38 8.38 19.95
C LYS A 328 -6.80 8.93 19.86
N HIS A 329 -7.74 8.26 20.52
CA HIS A 329 -9.16 8.66 20.52
C HIS A 329 -9.44 9.91 21.37
N ASN A 330 -8.64 10.15 22.41
CA ASN A 330 -8.83 11.22 23.39
C ASN A 330 -8.13 12.54 23.04
N GLY A 331 -7.42 12.60 21.91
CA GLY A 331 -6.68 13.79 21.49
C GLY A 331 -7.28 14.39 20.24
N ILE A 332 -8.08 15.45 20.37
CA ILE A 332 -8.60 16.22 19.21
C ILE A 332 -7.46 16.59 18.27
N ALA A 333 -6.33 17.06 18.81
CA ALA A 333 -5.12 17.35 18.04
C ALA A 333 -4.58 16.14 17.26
N SER A 334 -4.72 14.91 17.77
CA SER A 334 -4.32 13.69 17.03
C SER A 334 -5.20 13.47 15.80
N LEU A 335 -6.51 13.70 15.93
CA LEU A 335 -7.49 13.51 14.87
C LEU A 335 -7.39 14.62 13.82
N GLN A 336 -7.24 15.88 14.25
CA GLN A 336 -7.00 17.02 13.38
C GLN A 336 -5.68 16.86 12.61
N ASN A 337 -4.63 16.36 13.26
CA ASN A 337 -3.36 16.06 12.58
C ASN A 337 -3.50 14.97 11.51
N ALA A 338 -4.30 13.94 11.77
CA ALA A 338 -4.58 12.90 10.77
C ALA A 338 -5.33 13.48 9.57
N ALA A 339 -6.32 14.35 9.80
CA ALA A 339 -7.02 15.04 8.72
C ALA A 339 -6.12 16.01 7.93
N MET A 340 -5.29 16.80 8.62
CA MET A 340 -4.32 17.70 7.99
C MET A 340 -3.29 16.93 7.16
N ALA A 341 -2.88 15.75 7.61
CA ALA A 341 -1.99 14.88 6.82
C ALA A 341 -2.65 14.47 5.49
N MET A 342 -3.95 14.18 5.52
CA MET A 342 -4.75 13.87 4.33
C MET A 342 -4.90 15.05 3.37
N THR A 343 -5.19 16.24 3.90
CA THR A 343 -5.55 17.40 3.08
C THR A 343 -4.34 18.15 2.53
N SER A 344 -3.21 18.15 3.25
CA SER A 344 -2.05 18.99 2.92
C SER A 344 -0.75 18.22 2.74
N ILE A 345 -0.50 17.18 3.53
CA ILE A 345 0.79 16.48 3.52
C ILE A 345 0.86 15.46 2.39
N PHE A 346 -0.07 14.49 2.33
CA PHE A 346 -0.02 13.42 1.33
C PHE A 346 -0.08 13.88 -0.14
N PRO A 347 -0.83 14.94 -0.50
CA PRO A 347 -0.77 15.49 -1.86
C PRO A 347 0.66 15.89 -2.27
N ASN A 348 1.36 16.66 -1.43
CA ASN A 348 2.74 17.12 -1.67
C ASN A 348 3.72 15.95 -1.72
N LEU A 349 3.54 14.94 -0.86
CA LEU A 349 4.40 13.76 -0.84
C LEU A 349 4.25 12.90 -2.10
N GLY A 350 3.06 12.90 -2.71
CA GLY A 350 2.85 12.31 -4.02
C GLY A 350 3.69 12.97 -5.10
N GLU A 351 3.86 14.29 -5.05
CA GLU A 351 4.72 15.03 -6.00
C GLU A 351 6.18 14.62 -5.85
N LYS A 352 6.67 14.51 -4.60
CA LYS A 352 8.03 14.06 -4.31
C LYS A 352 8.33 12.66 -4.87
N ARG A 353 7.40 11.70 -4.70
CA ARG A 353 7.52 10.35 -5.28
C ARG A 353 7.66 10.40 -6.81
N ARG A 354 6.94 11.33 -7.45
CA ARG A 354 6.90 11.47 -8.91
C ARG A 354 8.12 12.17 -9.50
N GLU A 355 8.98 12.81 -8.68
CA GLU A 355 10.27 13.33 -9.17
C GLU A 355 11.17 12.21 -9.72
N HIS A 356 11.07 11.00 -9.16
CA HIS A 356 11.89 9.85 -9.55
C HIS A 356 11.09 8.75 -10.26
N SER A 357 9.77 8.75 -10.14
CA SER A 357 8.87 7.78 -10.76
C SER A 357 7.55 8.47 -11.17
N PRO A 358 7.55 9.25 -12.27
CA PRO A 358 6.46 10.15 -12.65
C PRO A 358 5.07 9.49 -12.77
N GLU A 359 5.07 8.21 -13.13
CA GLU A 359 3.88 7.40 -13.34
C GLU A 359 3.25 6.90 -12.04
N LEU A 360 3.98 6.85 -10.93
CA LEU A 360 3.47 6.25 -9.69
C LEU A 360 2.41 7.13 -9.01
N ALA A 361 1.36 6.48 -8.52
CA ALA A 361 0.35 7.16 -7.71
C ALA A 361 0.93 7.61 -6.36
N SER A 362 0.25 8.57 -5.74
CA SER A 362 0.57 8.96 -4.37
C SER A 362 0.39 7.75 -3.42
N PRO A 363 1.23 7.63 -2.37
CA PRO A 363 1.05 6.64 -1.31
C PRO A 363 -0.39 6.65 -0.78
N THR A 364 -0.99 5.46 -0.61
CA THR A 364 -2.39 5.37 -0.19
C THR A 364 -2.49 5.31 1.34
N PRO A 365 -3.05 6.33 2.01
CA PRO A 365 -3.31 6.25 3.44
C PRO A 365 -4.38 5.19 3.71
N LEU A 366 -4.06 4.26 4.61
CA LEU A 366 -5.02 3.30 5.15
C LEU A 366 -5.91 3.99 6.18
N PRO A 367 -7.14 3.47 6.39
CA PRO A 367 -8.02 4.01 7.41
C PRO A 367 -7.35 4.07 8.79
N ILE A 368 -7.61 5.12 9.56
CA ILE A 368 -7.02 5.24 10.90
C ILE A 368 -7.47 4.08 11.79
N PHE A 369 -6.70 3.82 12.83
CA PHE A 369 -7.13 2.99 13.95
C PHE A 369 -6.78 3.65 15.28
N PHE A 370 -7.55 3.34 16.32
CA PHE A 370 -7.23 3.78 17.67
C PHE A 370 -6.24 2.84 18.32
N ASN A 371 -5.13 3.41 18.81
CA ASN A 371 -4.06 2.66 19.44
C ASN A 371 -3.95 2.98 20.93
N GLY A 372 -4.02 1.94 21.76
CA GLY A 372 -3.36 1.95 23.06
C GLY A 372 -4.19 2.46 24.24
N GLU A 373 -5.51 2.60 24.11
CA GLU A 373 -6.37 3.03 25.23
C GLU A 373 -7.74 2.36 25.17
N SER A 374 -8.20 1.83 26.31
CA SER A 374 -9.59 1.36 26.45
C SER A 374 -10.52 2.56 26.28
N ILE A 375 -11.48 2.44 25.37
CA ILE A 375 -12.44 3.50 25.08
C ILE A 375 -13.81 3.12 25.66
N THR A 376 -14.37 4.00 26.49
CA THR A 376 -15.75 3.81 26.96
C THR A 376 -16.74 4.13 25.83
N PRO A 377 -17.97 3.60 25.87
CA PRO A 377 -19.00 3.96 24.88
C PRO A 377 -19.24 5.48 24.77
N ALA A 378 -19.12 6.22 25.87
CA ALA A 378 -19.24 7.67 25.88
C ALA A 378 -18.09 8.36 25.14
N GLN A 379 -16.84 7.98 25.43
CA GLN A 379 -15.66 8.50 24.73
C GLN A 379 -15.68 8.15 23.24
N LYS A 380 -16.19 6.96 22.88
CA LYS A 380 -16.35 6.54 21.49
C LYS A 380 -17.33 7.44 20.74
N ARG A 381 -18.49 7.75 21.34
CA ARG A 381 -19.44 8.72 20.76
C ARG A 381 -18.81 10.10 20.58
N GLN A 382 -18.12 10.61 21.59
CA GLN A 382 -17.45 11.91 21.52
C GLN A 382 -16.37 11.95 20.42
N ALA A 383 -15.58 10.89 20.28
CA ALA A 383 -14.60 10.77 19.21
C ALA A 383 -15.28 10.75 17.83
N GLN A 384 -16.38 10.01 17.67
CA GLN A 384 -17.14 9.95 16.42
C GLN A 384 -17.78 11.30 16.06
N GLU A 385 -18.30 12.05 17.03
CA GLU A 385 -18.83 13.40 16.84
C GLU A 385 -17.72 14.36 16.40
N THR A 386 -16.58 14.35 17.10
CA THR A 386 -15.40 15.16 16.75
C THR A 386 -14.91 14.86 15.33
N ILE A 387 -14.80 13.58 14.97
CA ILE A 387 -14.40 13.15 13.62
C ILE A 387 -15.44 13.60 12.58
N THR A 388 -16.74 13.53 12.90
CA THR A 388 -17.78 14.01 11.99
C THR A 388 -17.61 15.50 11.69
N ALA A 389 -17.33 16.32 12.71
CA ALA A 389 -17.03 17.74 12.52
C ALA A 389 -15.77 17.97 11.66
N ILE A 390 -14.68 17.23 11.92
CA ILE A 390 -13.45 17.30 11.11
C ILE A 390 -13.71 16.95 9.64
N ILE A 391 -14.56 15.96 9.37
CA ILE A 391 -14.95 15.58 8.01
C ILE A 391 -15.74 16.70 7.34
N GLU A 392 -16.64 17.36 8.06
CA GLU A 392 -17.43 18.49 7.56
C GLU A 392 -16.53 19.69 7.23
N ASP A 393 -15.60 20.03 8.13
CA ASP A 393 -14.60 21.09 7.91
C ASP A 393 -13.73 20.78 6.69
N ALA A 394 -13.22 19.55 6.57
CA ALA A 394 -12.40 19.14 5.42
C ALA A 394 -13.18 19.18 4.09
N LYS A 395 -14.49 18.92 4.12
CA LYS A 395 -15.36 19.06 2.94
C LYS A 395 -15.57 20.52 2.57
N ALA A 396 -15.77 21.39 3.55
CA ALA A 396 -15.98 22.82 3.33
C ALA A 396 -14.70 23.53 2.84
N ASP A 397 -13.59 23.33 3.55
CA ASP A 397 -12.36 24.10 3.36
C ASP A 397 -11.45 23.50 2.27
N HIS A 398 -11.37 22.17 2.21
CA HIS A 398 -10.43 21.45 1.35
C HIS A 398 -11.10 20.68 0.21
N LYS A 399 -12.44 20.70 0.11
CA LYS A 399 -13.23 19.92 -0.87
C LYS A 399 -12.89 18.42 -0.84
N MET A 400 -12.44 17.91 0.31
CA MET A 400 -11.98 16.53 0.48
C MET A 400 -12.94 15.76 1.37
N ASP A 401 -13.33 14.56 0.93
CA ASP A 401 -14.17 13.67 1.73
C ASP A 401 -13.31 12.66 2.48
N LEU A 402 -13.23 12.80 3.81
CA LEU A 402 -12.44 11.95 4.69
C LEU A 402 -13.24 10.80 5.33
N VAL A 403 -14.52 10.61 4.94
CA VAL A 403 -15.38 9.57 5.55
C VAL A 403 -14.76 8.18 5.45
N GLU A 404 -14.28 7.76 4.28
CA GLU A 404 -13.70 6.41 4.11
C GLU A 404 -12.38 6.23 4.89
N PHE A 405 -11.66 7.33 5.17
CA PHE A 405 -10.41 7.30 5.93
C PHE A 405 -10.65 7.15 7.44
N PHE A 406 -11.68 7.80 7.97
CA PHE A 406 -12.02 7.68 9.38
C PHE A 406 -12.97 6.53 9.68
N PHE A 407 -13.96 6.30 8.82
CA PHE A 407 -15.02 5.31 8.97
C PHE A 407 -15.01 4.33 7.79
N PRO A 408 -14.07 3.37 7.76
CA PRO A 408 -13.86 2.51 6.59
C PRO A 408 -15.04 1.60 6.24
N LYS A 409 -15.95 1.37 7.19
CA LYS A 409 -17.16 0.55 7.01
C LYS A 409 -18.40 1.39 6.67
N TRP A 410 -18.26 2.71 6.56
CA TRP A 410 -19.37 3.61 6.32
C TRP A 410 -19.98 3.40 4.94
N THR A 411 -21.31 3.34 4.90
CA THR A 411 -22.12 3.49 3.68
C THR A 411 -23.31 4.37 4.01
N SER A 412 -23.94 4.97 2.99
CA SER A 412 -25.18 5.74 3.21
C SER A 412 -26.30 4.91 3.84
N ALA A 413 -26.31 3.60 3.59
CA ALA A 413 -27.32 2.68 4.12
C ALA A 413 -27.05 2.25 5.57
N THR A 414 -25.79 2.00 5.95
CA THR A 414 -25.45 1.46 7.29
C THR A 414 -25.02 2.55 8.27
N GLN A 415 -24.49 3.66 7.76
CA GLN A 415 -23.87 4.73 8.53
C GLN A 415 -22.87 4.23 9.58
N ASN A 416 -22.19 3.10 9.31
CA ASN A 416 -21.29 2.47 10.26
C ASN A 416 -20.06 3.39 10.50
N LYS A 417 -19.98 3.97 11.71
CA LYS A 417 -18.88 4.83 12.19
C LYS A 417 -17.85 4.09 13.05
N GLU A 418 -17.79 2.77 12.97
CA GLU A 418 -16.79 1.99 13.71
C GLU A 418 -15.38 2.21 13.16
N ILE A 419 -14.45 2.32 14.09
CA ILE A 419 -13.01 2.45 13.86
C ILE A 419 -12.37 1.23 14.51
N PHE A 420 -11.36 0.66 13.86
CA PHE A 420 -10.62 -0.44 14.47
C PHE A 420 -9.90 0.05 15.73
N GLU A 421 -9.94 -0.75 16.79
CA GLU A 421 -9.37 -0.42 18.09
C GLU A 421 -8.34 -1.48 18.47
N LEU A 422 -7.09 -1.06 18.67
CA LEU A 422 -6.04 -1.89 19.23
C LEU A 422 -6.00 -1.67 20.76
N PRO A 423 -6.34 -2.69 21.58
CA PRO A 423 -6.48 -2.50 23.01
C PRO A 423 -5.18 -2.11 23.70
N SER A 424 -5.29 -1.31 24.78
CA SER A 424 -4.17 -1.06 25.69
C SER A 424 -3.79 -2.34 26.43
N TYR A 425 -2.50 -2.63 26.54
CA TYR A 425 -2.03 -3.80 27.27
C TYR A 425 -0.72 -3.49 28.01
N SER A 426 -0.71 -3.68 29.34
CA SER A 426 0.43 -3.36 30.21
C SER A 426 1.72 -4.10 29.82
N HIS A 427 1.59 -5.32 29.30
CA HIS A 427 2.72 -6.11 28.80
C HIS A 427 3.30 -5.59 27.47
N ILE A 428 2.55 -4.76 26.71
CA ILE A 428 3.10 -4.03 25.57
C ILE A 428 4.05 -2.93 26.06
N ALA A 429 3.69 -2.22 27.13
CA ALA A 429 4.55 -1.22 27.74
C ALA A 429 5.79 -1.84 28.41
N GLY A 430 5.65 -3.00 29.07
CA GLY A 430 6.77 -3.70 29.72
C GLY A 430 7.76 -4.38 28.77
N ALA A 431 7.39 -4.60 27.50
CA ALA A 431 8.26 -5.23 26.50
C ALA A 431 9.47 -4.37 26.11
N ALA A 432 9.41 -3.06 26.38
CA ALA A 432 10.54 -2.16 26.15
C ALA A 432 11.80 -2.57 26.92
N PHE A 433 11.62 -3.16 28.11
CA PHE A 433 12.74 -3.59 28.95
C PHE A 433 13.30 -4.96 28.55
N SER A 434 12.52 -5.80 27.86
CA SER A 434 12.95 -7.16 27.48
C SER A 434 13.62 -7.24 26.11
N LYS A 435 13.75 -6.10 25.41
CA LYS A 435 14.29 -6.01 24.05
C LYS A 435 13.62 -6.96 23.06
N LYS A 436 12.34 -7.27 23.30
CA LYS A 436 11.60 -8.32 22.60
C LYS A 436 10.16 -7.88 22.33
N PRO A 437 9.71 -7.82 21.05
CA PRO A 437 8.32 -7.48 20.73
C PRO A 437 7.33 -8.37 21.49
N SER A 438 6.29 -7.75 22.03
CA SER A 438 5.31 -8.37 22.93
C SER A 438 4.59 -9.55 22.30
N VAL A 439 4.43 -9.53 20.97
CA VAL A 439 3.80 -10.61 20.20
C VAL A 439 4.56 -11.95 20.27
N PHE A 440 5.83 -11.95 20.68
CA PHE A 440 6.62 -13.16 20.89
C PHE A 440 6.59 -13.69 22.33
N SER A 441 6.03 -12.93 23.28
CA SER A 441 6.00 -13.27 24.70
C SER A 441 4.60 -13.30 25.30
N SER A 442 3.61 -12.69 24.64
CA SER A 442 2.22 -12.65 25.10
C SER A 442 1.26 -13.11 24.00
N LYS A 443 0.51 -14.17 24.30
CA LYS A 443 -0.58 -14.67 23.45
C LYS A 443 -1.67 -13.60 23.23
N THR A 444 -1.94 -12.78 24.25
CA THR A 444 -2.92 -11.69 24.19
C THR A 444 -2.46 -10.60 23.22
N ALA A 445 -1.21 -10.12 23.36
CA ALA A 445 -0.66 -9.13 22.44
C ALA A 445 -0.60 -9.69 20.99
N ASN A 446 -0.18 -10.94 20.82
CA ASN A 446 -0.23 -11.63 19.54
C ASN A 446 -1.64 -11.62 18.92
N GLY A 447 -2.67 -11.96 19.71
CA GLY A 447 -4.07 -11.92 19.27
C GLY A 447 -4.51 -10.55 18.76
N TYR A 448 -4.19 -9.49 19.49
CA TYR A 448 -4.56 -8.11 19.10
C TYR A 448 -3.90 -7.69 17.78
N TYR A 449 -2.58 -7.90 17.65
CA TYR A 449 -1.87 -7.54 16.41
C TYR A 449 -2.23 -8.46 15.23
N ARG A 450 -2.65 -9.71 15.48
CA ARG A 450 -3.24 -10.56 14.43
C ARG A 450 -4.56 -10.01 13.92
N SER A 451 -5.41 -9.49 14.79
CA SER A 451 -6.63 -8.81 14.38
C SER A 451 -6.33 -7.56 13.55
N LEU A 452 -5.29 -6.78 13.91
CA LEU A 452 -4.84 -5.64 13.12
C LEU A 452 -4.36 -6.08 11.73
N VAL A 453 -3.51 -7.11 11.63
CA VAL A 453 -3.07 -7.67 10.34
C VAL A 453 -4.26 -8.14 9.51
N SER A 454 -5.22 -8.79 10.15
CA SER A 454 -6.42 -9.31 9.49
C SER A 454 -7.36 -8.18 9.04
N GLU A 455 -7.44 -7.07 9.75
CA GLU A 455 -8.28 -5.95 9.31
C GLU A 455 -7.66 -5.26 8.08
N TYR A 456 -6.35 -5.02 8.09
CA TYR A 456 -5.71 -4.13 7.12
C TYR A 456 -4.98 -4.83 5.96
N PHE A 457 -4.42 -6.03 6.16
CA PHE A 457 -3.43 -6.58 5.24
C PHE A 457 -3.79 -7.94 4.64
N ILE A 458 -4.33 -8.89 5.42
CA ILE A 458 -4.57 -10.29 5.01
C ILE A 458 -6.02 -10.65 5.24
#